data_AF-A0A4Q5X0U1-F1
#
_entry.id   AF-A0A4Q5X0U1-F1
#
_cell.length_a   1.000
_cell.length_b   1.000
_cell.length_c   1.000
_cell.angle_alpha   90.00
_cell.angle_beta   90.00
_cell.angle_gamma   90.00
#
_symmetry.space_group_name_H-M   'P 1'
#
loop_
_entity.id
_entity.type
_entity.pdbx_description
1 polymer ?
#
loop_
_entity_poly.entity_id
_entity_poly.type
_entity_poly.pdbx_seq_one_letter_code
_entity_poly.pdbx_strand_id
1 'polypeptide(L)'
;MDYEQLSAELLRALRGKRSQQAMGRRLGAKSNVCHQWERGHSFPTAARTLQVAARVGVDVPAAFREFYRTAPRWLSDVDPATPAGIAAFLSDLRGSTSVVELARYSGKSRFAVARFLSGDAEPRLPDFLRLVEASSLRLLDFLEQLTDPRALPSVQESWVRLTAARRLAYEEPWSQAVLRALELSSYATLPAHEAGWIAARIGISLEEEAQCLQRLAESGQIVWRGERWHIENVMALDTRRDPDAARRLRAWWLRRGAARIEGGDRGLMYNLLGVSTADLERLRELQKAYLTEVRAIVARSEPVEHVVLAADLLLDLHG
;
A
#
# COMPACT_ATOMS: atom_id res chain seq x y z
N MET A 1 5.86 -13.62 5.36
CA MET A 1 5.03 -13.24 6.54
C MET A 1 4.20 -14.45 6.95
N ASP A 2 4.17 -14.78 8.24
CA ASP A 2 3.28 -15.81 8.78
C ASP A 2 1.90 -15.20 9.09
N TYR A 3 0.93 -15.48 8.22
CA TYR A 3 -0.42 -14.92 8.33
C TYR A 3 -1.25 -15.57 9.44
N GLU A 4 -0.93 -16.78 9.88
CA GLU A 4 -1.64 -17.44 10.98
C GLU A 4 -1.22 -16.84 12.31
N GLN A 5 0.09 -16.65 12.50
CA GLN A 5 0.62 -15.94 13.66
C GLN A 5 0.06 -14.51 13.74
N LEU A 6 0.14 -13.76 12.64
CA LEU A 6 -0.39 -12.39 12.57
C LEU A 6 -1.90 -12.33 12.87
N SER A 7 -2.67 -13.30 12.38
CA SER A 7 -4.11 -13.39 12.66
C SER A 7 -4.38 -13.60 14.15
N ALA A 8 -3.62 -14.47 14.80
CA ALA A 8 -3.74 -14.72 16.24
C ALA A 8 -3.35 -13.47 17.07
N GLU A 9 -2.30 -12.76 16.66
CA GLU A 9 -1.86 -11.51 17.27
C GLU A 9 -2.91 -10.39 17.11
N LEU A 10 -3.49 -10.24 15.91
CA LEU A 10 -4.55 -9.26 15.64
C LEU A 10 -5.78 -9.51 16.53
N LEU A 11 -6.23 -10.76 16.64
CA LEU A 11 -7.38 -11.11 17.49
C LEU A 11 -7.08 -10.85 18.98
N ARG A 12 -5.84 -11.09 19.42
CA ARG A 12 -5.39 -10.76 20.77
C ARG A 12 -5.35 -9.26 21.02
N ALA A 13 -4.88 -8.48 20.04
CA ALA A 13 -4.84 -7.03 20.11
C ALA A 13 -6.26 -6.43 20.18
N LEU A 14 -7.19 -6.90 19.35
CA LEU A 14 -8.60 -6.49 19.37
C LEU A 14 -9.29 -6.84 20.71
N ARG A 15 -8.96 -7.98 21.33
CA ARG A 15 -9.45 -8.30 22.68
C ARG A 15 -8.95 -7.28 23.71
N GLY A 16 -7.70 -6.83 23.57
CA GLY A 16 -7.03 -5.93 24.48
C GLY A 16 -6.88 -6.56 25.87
N LYS A 17 -7.14 -5.77 26.92
CA LYS A 17 -7.00 -6.22 28.33
C LYS A 17 -8.10 -7.18 28.82
N ARG A 18 -9.14 -7.43 28.02
CA ARG A 18 -10.27 -8.29 28.42
C ARG A 18 -9.83 -9.74 28.52
N SER A 19 -10.35 -10.53 29.45
CA SER A 19 -10.12 -11.97 29.44
C SER A 19 -10.78 -12.63 28.22
N GLN A 20 -10.30 -13.80 27.80
CA GLN A 20 -10.90 -14.57 26.70
C GLN A 20 -12.37 -14.90 26.97
N GLN A 21 -12.72 -15.19 28.23
CA GLN A 21 -14.12 -15.43 28.64
C GLN A 21 -14.97 -14.16 28.54
N ALA A 22 -14.44 -13.00 28.97
CA ALA A 22 -15.15 -11.73 28.85
C ALA A 22 -15.40 -11.37 27.38
N MET A 23 -14.42 -11.62 26.51
CA MET A 23 -14.56 -11.44 25.08
C MET A 23 -15.60 -12.41 24.48
N GLY A 24 -15.52 -13.70 24.82
CA GLY A 24 -16.49 -14.71 24.38
C GLY A 24 -17.93 -14.34 24.73
N ARG A 25 -18.18 -13.90 25.98
CA ARG A 25 -19.49 -13.39 26.41
C ARG A 25 -19.97 -12.21 25.57
N ARG A 26 -19.10 -11.24 25.30
CA ARG A 26 -19.41 -10.06 24.47
C ARG A 26 -19.74 -10.43 23.03
N LEU A 27 -19.16 -11.51 22.51
CA LEU A 27 -19.42 -12.02 21.16
C LEU A 27 -20.64 -12.94 21.08
N GLY A 28 -21.30 -13.23 22.20
CA GLY A 28 -22.38 -14.21 22.29
C GLY A 28 -21.92 -15.66 22.10
N ALA A 29 -20.62 -15.93 22.22
CA ALA A 29 -20.05 -17.26 22.07
C ALA A 29 -20.13 -18.03 23.39
N LYS A 30 -20.63 -19.28 23.35
CA LYS A 30 -20.73 -20.16 24.52
C LYS A 30 -19.44 -20.93 24.81
N SER A 31 -18.44 -20.86 23.93
CA SER A 31 -17.30 -21.77 23.86
C SER A 31 -15.93 -21.08 23.97
N ASN A 32 -14.87 -21.88 24.06
CA ASN A 32 -13.44 -21.51 24.09
C ASN A 32 -12.91 -20.92 22.76
N VAL A 33 -13.79 -20.34 21.93
CA VAL A 33 -13.47 -19.92 20.57
C VAL A 33 -12.37 -18.85 20.52
N CYS A 34 -12.38 -17.88 21.43
CA CYS A 34 -11.30 -16.88 21.51
C CYS A 34 -9.94 -17.50 21.83
N HIS A 35 -9.91 -18.55 22.66
CA HIS A 35 -8.68 -19.27 22.98
C HIS A 35 -8.13 -20.02 21.77
N GLN A 36 -8.99 -20.71 21.03
CA GLN A 36 -8.62 -21.42 19.80
C GLN A 36 -8.08 -20.47 18.73
N TRP A 37 -8.69 -19.29 18.61
CA TRP A 37 -8.26 -18.24 17.70
C TRP A 37 -6.88 -17.66 18.05
N GLU A 38 -6.67 -17.31 19.32
CA GLU A 38 -5.41 -16.70 19.77
C GLU A 38 -4.23 -17.66 19.84
N ARG A 39 -4.49 -18.99 19.75
CA ARG A 39 -3.47 -20.03 19.60
C ARG A 39 -3.23 -20.45 18.16
N GLY A 40 -4.02 -19.94 17.21
CA GLY A 40 -3.91 -20.29 15.80
C GLY A 40 -4.46 -21.67 15.42
N HIS A 41 -5.22 -22.33 16.29
CA HIS A 41 -5.83 -23.63 15.98
C HIS A 41 -7.05 -23.53 15.05
N SER A 42 -7.73 -22.39 15.06
CA SER A 42 -8.81 -22.08 14.12
C SER A 42 -8.89 -20.57 13.94
N PHE A 43 -9.57 -20.11 12.89
CA PHE A 43 -9.73 -18.69 12.65
C PHE A 43 -11.18 -18.32 12.30
N PRO A 44 -11.66 -17.13 12.71
CA PRO A 44 -12.91 -16.59 12.20
C PRO A 44 -12.81 -16.30 10.71
N THR A 45 -13.96 -16.15 10.05
CA THR A 45 -14.01 -15.56 8.72
C THR A 45 -13.67 -14.06 8.78
N ALA A 46 -13.38 -13.46 7.62
CA ALA A 46 -13.02 -12.05 7.53
C ALA A 46 -14.13 -11.12 8.07
N ALA A 47 -15.37 -11.30 7.62
CA ALA A 47 -16.55 -10.58 8.10
C ALA A 47 -16.75 -10.80 9.59
N ARG A 48 -16.58 -12.03 10.10
CA ARG A 48 -16.69 -12.29 11.54
C ARG A 48 -15.59 -11.55 12.32
N THR A 49 -14.40 -11.41 11.77
CA THR A 49 -13.30 -10.63 12.38
C THR A 49 -13.64 -9.14 12.45
N LEU A 50 -14.20 -8.58 11.37
CA LEU A 50 -14.64 -7.19 11.36
C LEU A 50 -15.82 -6.95 12.31
N GLN A 51 -16.76 -7.89 12.43
CA GLN A 51 -17.80 -7.83 13.46
C GLN A 51 -17.22 -7.88 14.88
N VAL A 52 -16.15 -8.65 15.09
CA VAL A 52 -15.41 -8.67 16.35
C VAL A 52 -14.79 -7.30 16.62
N ALA A 53 -14.13 -6.69 15.64
CA ALA A 53 -13.56 -5.35 15.72
C ALA A 53 -14.63 -4.29 16.06
N ALA A 54 -15.76 -4.31 15.34
CA ALA A 54 -16.90 -3.44 15.60
C ALA A 54 -17.41 -3.57 17.05
N ARG A 55 -17.57 -4.80 17.54
CA ARG A 55 -18.02 -5.02 18.92
C ARG A 55 -17.03 -4.52 19.97
N VAL A 56 -15.74 -4.41 19.68
CA VAL A 56 -14.75 -3.88 20.64
C VAL A 56 -14.53 -2.38 20.51
N GLY A 57 -15.24 -1.70 19.59
CA GLY A 57 -15.27 -0.24 19.46
C GLY A 57 -14.55 0.31 18.22
N VAL A 58 -14.13 -0.54 17.28
CA VAL A 58 -13.60 -0.07 15.99
C VAL A 58 -14.75 0.38 15.09
N ASP A 59 -14.73 1.61 14.59
CA ASP A 59 -15.64 2.04 13.53
C ASP A 59 -15.16 1.45 12.19
N VAL A 60 -15.68 0.27 11.85
CA VAL A 60 -15.25 -0.47 10.66
C VAL A 60 -15.52 0.29 9.36
N PRO A 61 -16.70 0.91 9.14
CA PRO A 61 -16.89 1.78 7.97
C PRO A 61 -15.89 2.95 7.89
N ALA A 62 -15.57 3.60 9.02
CA ALA A 62 -14.54 4.64 9.03
C ALA A 62 -13.13 4.10 8.72
N ALA A 63 -12.78 2.93 9.27
CA ALA A 63 -11.52 2.25 9.01
C ALA A 63 -11.33 1.98 7.51
N PHE A 64 -12.37 1.53 6.81
CA PHE A 64 -12.32 1.33 5.37
C PHE A 64 -12.20 2.65 4.59
N ARG A 65 -12.98 3.69 4.97
CA ARG A 65 -12.85 5.02 4.36
C ARG A 65 -11.43 5.57 4.48
N GLU A 66 -10.81 5.41 5.64
CA GLU A 66 -9.45 5.86 5.91
C GLU A 66 -8.40 5.03 5.14
N PHE A 67 -8.59 3.72 5.04
CA PHE A 67 -7.73 2.85 4.22
C PHE A 67 -7.77 3.24 2.74
N TYR A 68 -8.95 3.53 2.20
CA TYR A 68 -9.15 3.92 0.82
C TYR A 68 -8.78 5.38 0.53
N ARG A 69 -8.89 6.27 1.54
CA ARG A 69 -8.82 7.74 1.45
C ARG A 69 -9.97 8.38 0.68
N THR A 70 -10.31 7.80 -0.47
CA THR A 70 -11.51 8.13 -1.24
C THR A 70 -12.45 6.93 -1.18
N ALA A 71 -13.58 7.09 -0.51
CA ALA A 71 -14.51 5.99 -0.28
C ALA A 71 -14.93 5.34 -1.62
N PRO A 72 -14.77 4.01 -1.76
CA PRO A 72 -15.21 3.32 -2.96
C PRO A 72 -16.74 3.25 -2.98
N ARG A 73 -17.33 3.20 -4.19
CA ARG A 73 -18.79 3.24 -4.36
C ARG A 73 -19.50 2.13 -3.58
N TRP A 74 -18.95 0.92 -3.56
CA TRP A 74 -19.57 -0.22 -2.88
C TRP A 74 -19.75 0.00 -1.37
N LEU A 75 -18.95 0.87 -0.74
CA LEU A 75 -18.98 1.08 0.70
C LEU A 75 -20.22 1.88 1.17
N SER A 76 -20.91 2.59 0.27
CA SER A 76 -22.21 3.20 0.60
C SER A 76 -23.35 2.19 0.62
N ASP A 77 -23.20 1.10 -0.13
CA ASP A 77 -24.30 0.19 -0.45
C ASP A 77 -24.20 -1.13 0.33
N VAL A 78 -23.00 -1.50 0.77
CA VAL A 78 -22.71 -2.80 1.40
C VAL A 78 -21.88 -2.62 2.66
N ASP A 79 -22.35 -3.20 3.77
CA ASP A 79 -21.59 -3.22 5.03
C ASP A 79 -20.30 -4.07 4.88
N PRO A 80 -19.11 -3.50 5.14
CA PRO A 80 -17.84 -4.20 5.03
C PRO A 80 -17.72 -5.42 5.97
N ALA A 81 -18.49 -5.47 7.06
CA ALA A 81 -18.50 -6.58 8.02
C ALA A 81 -19.45 -7.73 7.64
N THR A 82 -19.76 -7.86 6.34
CA THR A 82 -20.60 -8.93 5.76
C THR A 82 -19.83 -9.70 4.67
N PRO A 83 -20.22 -10.95 4.33
CA PRO A 83 -19.58 -11.70 3.25
C PRO A 83 -19.59 -10.95 1.90
N ALA A 84 -20.70 -10.28 1.57
CA ALA A 84 -20.81 -9.46 0.38
C ALA A 84 -19.84 -8.26 0.42
N GLY A 85 -19.68 -7.62 1.58
CA GLY A 85 -18.72 -6.53 1.79
C GLY A 85 -17.27 -6.99 1.63
N ILE A 86 -16.93 -8.19 2.12
CA ILE A 86 -15.60 -8.78 1.92
C ILE A 86 -15.33 -9.06 0.44
N ALA A 87 -16.29 -9.63 -0.29
CA ALA A 87 -16.15 -9.90 -1.71
C ALA A 87 -16.01 -8.60 -2.53
N ALA A 88 -16.83 -7.58 -2.22
CA ALA A 88 -16.74 -6.26 -2.83
C ALA A 88 -15.38 -5.59 -2.56
N PHE A 89 -14.92 -5.64 -1.31
CA PHE A 89 -13.61 -5.13 -0.92
C PHE A 89 -12.47 -5.80 -1.68
N LEU A 90 -12.41 -7.13 -1.70
CA LEU A 90 -11.32 -7.86 -2.38
C LEU A 90 -11.37 -7.67 -3.91
N SER A 91 -12.57 -7.59 -4.49
CA SER A 91 -12.75 -7.35 -5.92
C SER A 91 -12.34 -5.94 -6.33
N ASP A 92 -12.63 -4.95 -5.51
CA ASP A 92 -12.20 -3.58 -5.72
C ASP A 92 -10.68 -3.43 -5.50
N LEU A 93 -10.15 -4.04 -4.44
CA LEU A 93 -8.72 -3.99 -4.08
C LEU A 93 -7.82 -4.63 -5.15
N ARG A 94 -8.24 -5.72 -5.79
CA ARG A 94 -7.44 -6.37 -6.84
C ARG A 94 -7.30 -5.51 -8.10
N GLY A 95 -8.23 -4.56 -8.32
CA GLY A 95 -8.32 -3.79 -9.56
C GLY A 95 -8.38 -4.68 -10.81
N SER A 96 -7.45 -4.46 -11.74
CA SER A 96 -7.33 -5.22 -12.98
C SER A 96 -6.54 -6.53 -12.85
N THR A 97 -5.96 -6.83 -11.68
CA THR A 97 -5.15 -8.03 -11.45
C THR A 97 -5.98 -9.29 -11.69
N SER A 98 -5.48 -10.20 -12.54
CA SER A 98 -6.22 -11.42 -12.88
C SER A 98 -6.31 -12.38 -11.68
N VAL A 99 -7.31 -13.27 -11.71
CA VAL A 99 -7.46 -14.33 -10.69
C VAL A 99 -6.23 -15.24 -10.66
N VAL A 100 -5.60 -15.48 -11.82
CA VAL A 100 -4.42 -16.36 -11.94
C VAL A 100 -3.20 -15.71 -11.29
N GLU A 101 -2.96 -14.43 -11.52
CA GLU A 101 -1.88 -13.68 -10.89
C GLU A 101 -2.08 -13.60 -9.38
N LEU A 102 -3.30 -13.24 -8.94
CA LEU A 102 -3.60 -13.15 -7.52
C LEU A 102 -3.47 -14.50 -6.80
N ALA A 103 -3.85 -15.60 -7.46
CA ALA A 103 -3.62 -16.96 -6.96
C ALA A 103 -2.12 -17.26 -6.78
N ARG A 104 -1.30 -16.89 -7.77
CA ARG A 104 0.16 -17.05 -7.71
C ARG A 104 0.75 -16.25 -6.54
N TYR A 105 0.41 -14.97 -6.40
CA TYR A 105 0.97 -14.11 -5.36
C TYR A 105 0.47 -14.44 -3.95
N SER A 106 -0.79 -14.83 -3.82
CA SER A 106 -1.33 -15.27 -2.53
C SER A 106 -0.89 -16.69 -2.16
N GLY A 107 -0.48 -17.53 -3.12
CA GLY A 107 -0.25 -18.95 -2.89
C GLY A 107 -1.54 -19.74 -2.64
N LYS A 108 -2.69 -19.22 -3.10
CA LYS A 108 -4.00 -19.88 -3.05
C LYS A 108 -4.36 -20.43 -4.43
N SER A 109 -5.26 -21.42 -4.46
CA SER A 109 -5.74 -21.94 -5.73
C SER A 109 -6.60 -20.88 -6.44
N ARG A 110 -6.52 -20.84 -7.78
CA ARG A 110 -7.38 -19.98 -8.61
C ARG A 110 -8.87 -20.15 -8.31
N PHE A 111 -9.29 -21.36 -7.95
CA PHE A 111 -10.67 -21.68 -7.59
C PHE A 111 -11.08 -21.06 -6.26
N ALA A 112 -10.21 -21.11 -5.25
CA ALA A 112 -10.47 -20.46 -3.97
C ALA A 112 -10.55 -18.93 -4.14
N VAL A 113 -9.59 -18.34 -4.86
CA VAL A 113 -9.58 -16.90 -5.14
C VAL A 113 -10.84 -16.47 -5.89
N ALA A 114 -11.23 -17.18 -6.96
CA ALA A 114 -12.45 -16.88 -7.70
C ALA A 114 -13.70 -16.90 -6.82
N ARG A 115 -13.82 -17.88 -5.92
CA ARG A 115 -14.94 -17.99 -4.97
C ARG A 115 -14.96 -16.88 -3.93
N PHE A 116 -13.80 -16.45 -3.44
CA PHE A 116 -13.71 -15.32 -2.51
C PHE A 116 -14.12 -14.00 -3.17
N LEU A 117 -13.70 -13.77 -4.42
CA LEU A 117 -14.01 -12.55 -5.16
C LEU A 117 -15.48 -12.46 -5.57
N SER A 118 -16.11 -13.59 -5.92
CA SER A 118 -17.53 -13.68 -6.26
C SER A 118 -18.46 -13.66 -5.04
N GLY A 119 -17.94 -13.93 -3.85
CA GLY A 119 -18.73 -14.09 -2.63
C GLY A 119 -19.32 -15.49 -2.41
N ASP A 120 -19.02 -16.46 -3.29
CA ASP A 120 -19.43 -17.88 -3.17
C ASP A 120 -18.76 -18.62 -2.01
N ALA A 121 -17.70 -18.03 -1.44
CA ALA A 121 -17.06 -18.47 -0.22
C ALA A 121 -16.46 -17.27 0.51
N GLU A 122 -16.26 -17.41 1.82
CA GLU A 122 -15.64 -16.37 2.61
C GLU A 122 -14.23 -16.81 3.08
N PRO A 123 -13.19 -15.99 2.89
CA PRO A 123 -11.86 -16.32 3.39
C PRO A 123 -11.83 -16.28 4.93
N ARG A 124 -11.06 -17.21 5.50
CA ARG A 124 -10.65 -17.13 6.92
C ARG A 124 -9.63 -16.01 7.10
N LEU A 125 -9.48 -15.52 8.32
CA LEU A 125 -8.64 -14.36 8.62
C LEU A 125 -7.21 -14.44 8.01
N PRO A 126 -6.45 -15.55 8.11
CA PRO A 126 -5.12 -15.63 7.50
C PRO A 126 -5.15 -15.44 5.98
N ASP A 127 -6.15 -16.03 5.32
CA ASP A 127 -6.32 -15.95 3.87
C ASP A 127 -6.78 -14.57 3.42
N PHE A 128 -7.60 -13.93 4.24
CA PHE A 128 -8.02 -12.56 4.03
C PHE A 128 -6.83 -11.59 4.10
N LEU A 129 -6.01 -11.65 5.16
CA LEU A 129 -4.83 -10.78 5.29
C LEU A 129 -3.83 -11.02 4.14
N ARG A 130 -3.65 -12.28 3.76
CA ARG A 130 -2.82 -12.69 2.62
C ARG A 130 -3.34 -12.13 1.28
N LEU A 131 -4.65 -12.10 1.06
CA LEU A 131 -5.24 -11.50 -0.14
C LEU A 131 -5.14 -9.98 -0.14
N VAL A 132 -5.32 -9.33 1.03
CA VAL A 132 -5.09 -7.89 1.15
C VAL A 132 -3.66 -7.54 0.79
N GLU A 133 -2.68 -8.29 1.33
CA GLU A 133 -1.27 -8.08 1.00
C GLU A 133 -0.99 -8.34 -0.48
N ALA A 134 -1.41 -9.49 -1.01
CA ALA A 134 -1.16 -9.85 -2.41
C ALA A 134 -1.85 -8.91 -3.42
N SER A 135 -2.94 -8.24 -3.03
CA SER A 135 -3.67 -7.32 -3.91
C SER A 135 -3.20 -5.87 -3.81
N SER A 136 -2.60 -5.47 -2.68
CA SER A 136 -2.36 -4.05 -2.41
C SER A 136 -0.96 -3.70 -1.91
N LEU A 137 -0.22 -4.66 -1.36
CA LEU A 137 1.04 -4.45 -0.61
C LEU A 137 0.90 -3.45 0.55
N ARG A 138 -0.34 -3.24 1.02
CA ARG A 138 -0.72 -2.27 2.06
C ARG A 138 -1.36 -2.95 3.27
N LEU A 139 -1.00 -4.21 3.55
CA LEU A 139 -1.56 -4.93 4.70
C LEU A 139 -1.31 -4.18 6.01
N LEU A 140 -0.11 -3.63 6.23
CA LEU A 140 0.19 -2.91 7.47
C LEU A 140 -0.66 -1.65 7.64
N ASP A 141 -0.99 -0.94 6.54
CA ASP A 141 -1.90 0.20 6.58
C ASP A 141 -3.32 -0.22 6.90
N PHE A 142 -3.75 -1.36 6.38
CA PHE A 142 -5.06 -1.91 6.70
C PHE A 142 -5.15 -2.33 8.17
N LEU A 143 -4.12 -3.01 8.70
CA LEU A 143 -4.04 -3.40 10.10
C LEU A 143 -4.09 -2.21 11.04
N GLU A 144 -3.43 -1.11 10.69
CA GLU A 144 -3.46 0.13 11.46
C GLU A 144 -4.88 0.65 11.67
N GLN A 145 -5.78 0.45 10.71
CA GLN A 145 -7.17 0.90 10.84
C GLN A 145 -7.97 0.08 11.85
N LEU A 146 -7.47 -1.09 12.25
CA LEU A 146 -8.12 -2.01 13.19
C LEU A 146 -7.44 -2.00 14.56
N THR A 147 -6.12 -1.83 14.62
CA THR A 147 -5.32 -1.81 15.85
C THR A 147 -3.97 -1.14 15.62
N ASP A 148 -3.28 -0.71 16.68
CA ASP A 148 -1.90 -0.25 16.59
C ASP A 148 -0.97 -1.41 16.14
N PRO A 149 -0.31 -1.35 14.97
CA PRO A 149 0.56 -2.42 14.50
C PRO A 149 1.79 -2.64 15.39
N ARG A 150 2.16 -1.66 16.23
CA ARG A 150 3.25 -1.81 17.23
C ARG A 150 2.91 -2.83 18.31
N ALA A 151 1.63 -3.15 18.50
CA ALA A 151 1.18 -4.18 19.44
C ALA A 151 1.20 -5.60 18.83
N LEU A 152 1.62 -5.76 17.57
CA LEU A 152 1.66 -7.03 16.84
C LEU A 152 3.12 -7.48 16.65
N PRO A 153 3.65 -8.39 17.49
CA PRO A 153 5.06 -8.77 17.47
C PRO A 153 5.59 -9.19 16.09
N SER A 154 4.80 -9.92 15.31
CA SER A 154 5.21 -10.43 13.99
C SER A 154 5.42 -9.35 12.93
N VAL A 155 4.86 -8.15 13.12
CA VAL A 155 4.93 -7.04 12.14
C VAL A 155 5.43 -5.73 12.73
N GLN A 156 5.73 -5.69 14.03
CA GLN A 156 6.19 -4.48 14.72
C GLN A 156 7.41 -3.85 14.04
N GLU A 157 8.41 -4.66 13.70
CA GLU A 157 9.62 -4.16 13.05
C GLU A 157 9.34 -3.65 11.62
N SER A 158 8.58 -4.41 10.84
CA SER A 158 8.15 -3.99 9.49
C SER A 158 7.37 -2.68 9.53
N TRP A 159 6.54 -2.47 10.56
CA TRP A 159 5.80 -1.24 10.76
C TRP A 159 6.69 -0.04 11.10
N VAL A 160 7.70 -0.23 11.96
CA VAL A 160 8.69 0.80 12.29
C VAL A 160 9.46 1.20 11.03
N ARG A 161 9.92 0.21 10.23
CA ARG A 161 10.61 0.46 8.96
C ARG A 161 9.72 1.21 7.96
N LEU A 162 8.45 0.80 7.81
CA LEU A 162 7.48 1.47 6.93
C LEU A 162 7.29 2.95 7.33
N THR A 163 7.15 3.21 8.62
CA THR A 163 6.93 4.57 9.14
C THR A 163 8.17 5.44 8.94
N ALA A 164 9.37 4.88 9.16
CA ALA A 164 10.63 5.58 8.90
C ALA A 164 10.81 5.89 7.40
N ALA A 165 10.50 4.93 6.52
CA ALA A 165 10.56 5.11 5.07
C ALA A 165 9.59 6.21 4.58
N ARG A 166 8.39 6.28 5.14
CA ARG A 166 7.44 7.38 4.86
C ARG A 166 7.98 8.74 5.25
N ARG A 167 8.52 8.83 6.46
CA ARG A 167 9.11 10.06 6.97
C ARG A 167 10.25 10.51 6.06
N LEU A 168 11.12 9.59 5.66
CA LEU A 168 12.21 9.88 4.73
C LEU A 168 11.69 10.37 3.38
N ALA A 169 10.62 9.77 2.83
CA ALA A 169 10.04 10.23 1.57
C ALA A 169 9.50 11.67 1.63
N TYR A 170 9.10 12.16 2.81
CA TYR A 170 8.67 13.54 3.00
C TYR A 170 9.83 14.50 3.25
N GLU A 171 10.82 14.08 4.05
CA GLU A 171 11.96 14.91 4.45
C GLU A 171 13.02 15.01 3.35
N GLU A 172 13.20 13.93 2.57
CA GLU A 172 14.17 13.81 1.49
C GLU A 172 13.50 13.20 0.24
N PRO A 173 12.75 13.99 -0.55
CA PRO A 173 11.99 13.49 -1.71
C PRO A 173 12.84 12.74 -2.74
N TRP A 174 14.11 13.14 -2.93
CA TRP A 174 15.03 12.49 -3.86
C TRP A 174 15.33 11.03 -3.50
N SER A 175 15.22 10.66 -2.22
CA SER A 175 15.42 9.28 -1.76
C SER A 175 14.57 8.26 -2.54
N GLN A 176 13.37 8.66 -2.98
CA GLN A 176 12.48 7.81 -3.78
C GLN A 176 13.00 7.59 -5.20
N ALA A 177 13.56 8.62 -5.84
CA ALA A 177 14.16 8.48 -7.16
C ALA A 177 15.49 7.73 -7.11
N VAL A 178 16.29 7.93 -6.04
CA VAL A 178 17.52 7.17 -5.78
C VAL A 178 17.20 5.68 -5.62
N LEU A 179 16.16 5.32 -4.88
CA LEU A 179 15.70 3.92 -4.79
C LEU A 179 15.36 3.34 -6.17
N ARG A 180 14.61 4.06 -7.01
CA ARG A 180 14.30 3.61 -8.37
C ARG A 180 15.56 3.51 -9.25
N ALA A 181 16.56 4.36 -9.04
CA ALA A 181 17.82 4.29 -9.77
C ALA A 181 18.64 3.05 -9.41
N LEU A 182 18.55 2.56 -8.17
CA LEU A 182 19.17 1.30 -7.74
C LEU A 182 18.50 0.06 -8.35
N GLU A 183 17.23 0.16 -8.79
CA GLU A 183 16.51 -0.91 -9.49
C GLU A 183 16.95 -1.04 -10.96
N LEU A 184 17.69 -0.07 -11.49
CA LEU A 184 18.11 -0.06 -12.89
C LEU A 184 18.95 -1.30 -13.22
N SER A 185 18.62 -1.99 -14.31
CA SER A 185 19.40 -3.12 -14.82
C SER A 185 20.88 -2.75 -15.02
N SER A 186 21.14 -1.54 -15.50
CA SER A 186 22.49 -0.99 -15.66
C SER A 186 23.24 -0.77 -14.33
N TYR A 187 22.54 -0.51 -13.22
CA TYR A 187 23.16 -0.49 -11.89
C TYR A 187 23.50 -1.91 -11.42
N ALA A 188 22.57 -2.84 -11.64
CA ALA A 188 22.71 -4.25 -11.26
C ALA A 188 23.83 -4.98 -12.02
N THR A 189 24.34 -4.42 -13.11
CA THR A 189 25.51 -4.94 -13.84
C THR A 189 26.84 -4.29 -13.46
N LEU A 190 26.84 -3.23 -12.63
CA LEU A 190 28.09 -2.60 -12.20
C LEU A 190 28.92 -3.56 -11.34
N PRO A 191 30.25 -3.62 -11.55
CA PRO A 191 31.13 -4.39 -10.68
C PRO A 191 31.15 -3.80 -9.26
N ALA A 192 31.13 -2.47 -9.11
CA ALA A 192 31.05 -1.79 -7.83
C ALA A 192 30.25 -0.49 -7.96
N HIS A 193 29.75 0.03 -6.85
CA HIS A 193 29.08 1.32 -6.82
C HIS A 193 30.09 2.44 -7.10
N GLU A 194 29.83 3.19 -8.17
CA GLU A 194 30.56 4.41 -8.51
C GLU A 194 29.78 5.63 -8.00
N ALA A 195 30.41 6.45 -7.16
CA ALA A 195 29.80 7.66 -6.65
C ALA A 195 29.53 8.65 -7.80
N GLY A 196 28.31 9.19 -7.88
CA GLY A 196 27.89 10.07 -8.97
C GLY A 196 27.16 9.34 -10.09
N TRP A 197 27.18 8.01 -10.10
CA TRP A 197 26.51 7.21 -11.12
C TRP A 197 24.99 7.41 -11.09
N ILE A 198 24.41 7.50 -9.88
CA ILE A 198 22.98 7.74 -9.69
C ILE A 198 22.68 9.20 -10.02
N ALA A 199 23.48 10.12 -9.47
CA ALA A 199 23.38 11.56 -9.70
C ALA A 199 23.25 11.92 -11.18
N ALA A 200 24.13 11.37 -12.01
CA ALA A 200 24.14 11.60 -13.46
C ALA A 200 22.84 11.14 -14.16
N ARG A 201 22.18 10.10 -13.65
CA ARG A 201 20.99 9.49 -14.29
C ARG A 201 19.70 10.17 -13.93
N ILE A 202 19.55 10.57 -12.67
CA ILE A 202 18.32 11.20 -12.18
C ILE A 202 18.45 12.72 -12.07
N GLY A 203 19.62 13.28 -12.41
CA GLY A 203 19.87 14.71 -12.47
C GLY A 203 19.93 15.39 -11.11
N ILE A 204 20.68 14.81 -10.18
CA ILE A 204 20.96 15.40 -8.85
C ILE A 204 22.45 15.63 -8.66
N SER A 205 22.83 16.30 -7.58
CA SER A 205 24.23 16.47 -7.20
C SER A 205 24.81 15.20 -6.54
N LEU A 206 26.13 15.09 -6.55
CA LEU A 206 26.86 14.03 -5.84
C LEU A 206 26.58 14.04 -4.32
N GLU A 207 26.40 15.23 -3.75
CA GLU A 207 26.06 15.41 -2.33
C GLU A 207 24.65 14.90 -2.02
N GLU A 208 23.66 15.26 -2.84
CA GLU A 208 22.30 14.73 -2.73
C GLU A 208 22.26 13.20 -2.86
N GLU A 209 23.05 12.62 -3.78
CA GLU A 209 23.19 11.16 -3.91
C GLU A 209 23.72 10.54 -2.62
N ALA A 210 24.85 11.03 -2.11
CA ALA A 210 25.48 10.51 -0.90
C ALA A 210 24.55 10.62 0.32
N GLN A 211 23.90 11.77 0.50
CA GLN A 211 22.93 11.99 1.56
C GLN A 211 21.74 11.03 1.45
N CYS A 212 21.17 10.86 0.26
CA CYS A 212 20.07 9.93 0.04
C CYS A 212 20.47 8.48 0.36
N LEU A 213 21.62 8.02 -0.15
CA LEU A 213 22.11 6.67 0.09
C LEU A 213 22.34 6.41 1.59
N GLN A 214 22.95 7.36 2.30
CA GLN A 214 23.13 7.26 3.75
C GLN A 214 21.78 7.12 4.47
N ARG A 215 20.82 8.01 4.19
CA ARG A 215 19.49 7.97 4.84
C ARG A 215 18.72 6.70 4.51
N LEU A 216 18.81 6.23 3.26
CA LEU A 216 18.20 4.98 2.83
C LEU A 216 18.80 3.78 3.59
N ALA A 217 20.12 3.77 3.79
CA ALA A 217 20.80 2.74 4.58
C ALA A 217 20.42 2.80 6.07
N GLU A 218 20.40 3.98 6.67
CA GLU A 218 19.94 4.22 8.06
C GLU A 218 18.49 3.75 8.27
N SER A 219 17.63 3.93 7.26
CA SER A 219 16.24 3.46 7.29
C SER A 219 16.05 1.97 7.00
N GLY A 220 17.12 1.25 6.64
CA GLY A 220 17.09 -0.17 6.30
C GLY A 220 16.40 -0.51 4.97
N GLN A 221 16.23 0.48 4.09
CA GLN A 221 15.67 0.27 2.74
C GLN A 221 16.72 -0.29 1.77
N ILE A 222 17.99 0.06 2.00
CA ILE A 222 19.13 -0.47 1.25
C ILE A 222 20.20 -1.01 2.20
N VAL A 223 21.04 -1.90 1.70
CA VAL A 223 22.16 -2.49 2.42
C VAL A 223 23.41 -2.51 1.54
N TRP A 224 24.57 -2.25 2.14
CA TRP A 224 25.85 -2.40 1.45
C TRP A 224 26.24 -3.88 1.39
N ARG A 225 26.47 -4.44 0.19
CA ARG A 225 26.95 -5.81 0.01
C ARG A 225 28.31 -5.82 -0.68
N GLY A 226 29.34 -5.47 0.09
CA GLY A 226 30.75 -5.52 -0.33
C GLY A 226 31.14 -4.43 -1.33
N GLU A 227 30.55 -4.47 -2.52
CA GLU A 227 30.94 -3.65 -3.66
C GLU A 227 29.89 -2.60 -4.03
N ARG A 228 28.62 -2.82 -3.69
CA ARG A 228 27.51 -1.93 -4.07
C ARG A 228 26.32 -1.98 -3.13
N TRP A 229 25.42 -1.02 -3.30
CA TRP A 229 24.14 -0.97 -2.59
C TRP A 229 23.15 -1.96 -3.19
N HIS A 230 22.38 -2.61 -2.32
CA HIS A 230 21.29 -3.49 -2.69
C HIS A 230 20.02 -3.03 -1.99
N ILE A 231 18.90 -3.08 -2.71
CA ILE A 231 17.59 -2.83 -2.10
C ILE A 231 17.20 -4.05 -1.29
N GLU A 232 16.92 -3.85 -0.01
CA GLU A 232 16.53 -4.92 0.91
C GLU A 232 15.00 -4.96 1.07
N ASN A 233 14.34 -3.80 1.04
CA ASN A 233 12.89 -3.69 1.18
C ASN A 233 12.32 -2.65 0.20
N VAL A 234 11.60 -3.11 -0.83
CA VAL A 234 10.72 -2.25 -1.63
C VAL A 234 9.36 -2.23 -0.94
N MET A 235 9.12 -1.23 -0.10
CA MET A 235 7.80 -1.05 0.54
C MET A 235 6.91 -0.18 -0.35
N ALA A 236 5.65 -0.56 -0.52
CA ALA A 236 4.66 0.33 -1.12
C ALA A 236 4.39 1.50 -0.17
N LEU A 237 4.95 2.66 -0.46
CA LEU A 237 4.76 3.86 0.37
C LEU A 237 3.47 4.58 -0.02
N ASP A 238 2.44 4.43 0.82
CA ASP A 238 1.31 5.35 0.76
C ASP A 238 1.66 6.68 1.46
N THR A 239 1.98 7.68 0.66
CA THR A 239 2.31 9.04 1.11
C THR A 239 1.06 9.91 1.31
N ARG A 240 -0.16 9.38 1.12
CA ARG A 240 -1.41 10.17 1.26
C ARG A 240 -1.87 10.34 2.71
N ARG A 241 -1.18 9.70 3.66
CA ARG A 241 -1.57 9.66 5.08
C ARG A 241 -1.45 11.02 5.79
N ASP A 242 -0.46 11.81 5.42
CA ASP A 242 -0.35 13.21 5.85
C ASP A 242 -0.73 14.08 4.64
N PRO A 243 -1.97 14.60 4.57
CA PRO A 243 -2.43 15.37 3.41
C PRO A 243 -1.57 16.58 3.12
N ASP A 244 -1.00 17.20 4.16
CA ASP A 244 -0.13 18.37 4.05
C ASP A 244 1.25 17.98 3.51
N ALA A 245 1.87 16.94 4.08
CA ALA A 245 3.14 16.43 3.55
C ALA A 245 2.98 15.90 2.13
N ALA A 246 1.88 15.19 1.83
CA ALA A 246 1.56 14.71 0.49
C ALA A 246 1.41 15.88 -0.49
N ARG A 247 0.73 16.95 -0.09
CA ARG A 247 0.58 18.18 -0.89
C ARG A 247 1.92 18.87 -1.11
N ARG A 248 2.76 18.99 -0.07
CA ARG A 248 4.13 19.54 -0.19
C ARG A 248 4.98 18.69 -1.13
N LEU A 249 4.94 17.37 -1.01
CA LEU A 249 5.68 16.43 -1.85
C LEU A 249 5.23 16.50 -3.31
N ARG A 250 3.91 16.53 -3.59
CA ARG A 250 3.38 16.74 -4.94
C ARG A 250 3.86 18.07 -5.52
N ALA A 251 3.72 19.17 -4.77
CA ALA A 251 4.17 20.48 -5.22
C ALA A 251 5.69 20.51 -5.49
N TRP A 252 6.48 19.83 -4.65
CA TRP A 252 7.92 19.71 -4.83
C TRP A 252 8.27 19.00 -6.14
N TRP A 253 7.66 17.84 -6.43
CA TRP A 253 7.88 17.12 -7.69
C TRP A 253 7.42 17.91 -8.92
N LEU A 254 6.27 18.58 -8.83
CA LEU A 254 5.77 19.42 -9.92
C LEU A 254 6.68 20.60 -10.23
N ARG A 255 7.28 21.25 -9.21
CA ARG A 255 8.28 22.31 -9.43
C ARG A 255 9.52 21.79 -10.15
N ARG A 256 9.98 20.59 -9.84
CA ARG A 256 11.11 19.95 -10.55
C ARG A 256 10.75 19.61 -11.98
N GLY A 257 9.54 19.08 -12.21
CA GLY A 257 9.01 18.87 -13.55
C GLY A 257 8.96 20.17 -14.36
N ALA A 258 8.42 21.25 -13.77
CA ALA A 258 8.38 22.57 -14.38
C ALA A 258 9.78 23.08 -14.75
N ALA A 259 10.74 23.03 -13.82
CA ALA A 259 12.12 23.45 -14.08
C ALA A 259 12.79 22.66 -15.22
N ARG A 260 12.47 21.36 -15.37
CA ARG A 260 12.95 20.54 -16.49
C ARG A 260 12.34 20.96 -17.82
N ILE A 261 11.04 21.24 -17.84
CA ILE A 261 10.32 21.73 -19.03
C ILE A 261 10.88 23.10 -19.45
N GLU A 262 11.13 24.00 -18.49
CA GLU A 262 11.78 25.30 -18.75
C GLU A 262 13.20 25.12 -19.31
N GLY A 263 13.91 24.08 -18.88
CA GLY A 263 15.21 23.67 -19.43
C GLY A 263 15.16 23.03 -20.82
N GLY A 264 13.96 22.77 -21.37
CA GLY A 264 13.77 22.22 -22.71
C GLY A 264 13.47 20.71 -22.78
N ASP A 265 13.31 20.04 -21.62
CA ASP A 265 12.93 18.63 -21.60
C ASP A 265 11.52 18.42 -22.18
N ARG A 266 11.35 17.37 -22.98
CA ARG A 266 10.05 16.94 -23.51
C ARG A 266 9.31 16.08 -22.49
N GLY A 267 7.98 16.06 -22.55
CA GLY A 267 7.18 15.11 -21.76
C GLY A 267 5.92 15.68 -21.12
N LEU A 268 5.74 17.01 -21.13
CA LEU A 268 4.47 17.62 -20.74
C LEU A 268 3.58 17.82 -21.96
N MET A 269 2.35 17.30 -21.87
CA MET A 269 1.24 17.70 -22.71
C MET A 269 0.21 18.40 -21.82
N TYR A 270 -0.36 19.51 -22.28
CA TYR A 270 -1.43 20.20 -21.56
C TYR A 270 -2.50 20.70 -22.52
N ASN A 271 -3.74 20.77 -22.03
CA ASN A 271 -4.87 21.36 -22.72
C ASN A 271 -5.62 22.27 -21.74
N LEU A 272 -6.03 23.45 -22.19
CA LEU A 272 -6.93 24.33 -21.44
C LEU A 272 -8.32 24.21 -22.08
N LEU A 273 -9.31 23.75 -21.31
CA LEU A 273 -10.63 23.34 -21.83
C LEU A 273 -11.73 23.90 -20.93
N GLY A 274 -12.84 24.34 -21.53
CA GLY A 274 -14.10 24.59 -20.80
C GLY A 274 -14.96 23.33 -20.81
N VAL A 275 -15.50 22.93 -19.66
CA VAL A 275 -16.31 21.70 -19.53
C VAL A 275 -17.50 21.92 -18.60
N SER A 276 -18.54 21.11 -18.76
CA SER A 276 -19.67 21.07 -17.83
C SER A 276 -19.28 20.39 -16.51
N THR A 277 -20.04 20.59 -15.42
CA THR A 277 -19.83 19.87 -14.15
C THR A 277 -19.95 18.36 -14.33
N ALA A 278 -20.89 17.90 -15.16
CA ALA A 278 -21.06 16.48 -15.45
C ALA A 278 -19.86 15.89 -16.18
N ASP A 279 -19.30 16.62 -17.15
CA ASP A 279 -18.12 16.17 -17.88
C ASP A 279 -16.84 16.30 -17.04
N LEU A 280 -16.75 17.25 -16.12
CA LEU A 280 -15.66 17.32 -15.14
C LEU A 280 -15.58 16.04 -14.30
N GLU A 281 -16.72 15.52 -13.82
CA GLU A 281 -16.74 14.23 -13.11
C GLU A 281 -16.31 13.06 -14.02
N ARG A 282 -16.72 13.07 -15.29
CA ARG A 282 -16.28 12.04 -16.26
C ARG A 282 -14.76 12.11 -16.51
N LEU A 283 -14.19 13.31 -16.59
CA LEU A 283 -12.75 13.51 -16.69
C LEU A 283 -12.00 13.03 -15.44
N ARG A 284 -12.54 13.25 -14.24
CA ARG A 284 -11.98 12.71 -12.99
C ARG A 284 -11.95 11.19 -12.97
N GLU A 285 -12.99 10.53 -13.47
CA GLU A 285 -13.01 9.07 -13.59
C GLU A 285 -12.01 8.56 -14.64
N LEU A 286 -11.86 9.26 -15.78
CA LEU A 286 -10.84 8.92 -16.78
C LEU A 286 -9.41 9.08 -16.23
N GLN A 287 -9.14 10.14 -15.47
CA GLN A 287 -7.86 10.33 -14.80
C GLN A 287 -7.54 9.16 -13.83
N LYS A 288 -8.53 8.70 -13.05
CA LYS A 288 -8.36 7.51 -12.19
C LYS A 288 -8.07 6.25 -12.99
N ALA A 289 -8.76 6.06 -14.13
CA ALA A 289 -8.54 4.92 -15.01
C ALA A 289 -7.13 4.96 -15.63
N TYR A 290 -6.69 6.13 -16.10
CA TYR A 290 -5.33 6.33 -16.61
C TYR A 290 -4.26 5.98 -15.57
N LEU A 291 -4.38 6.48 -14.33
CA LEU A 291 -3.44 6.15 -13.26
C LEU A 291 -3.42 4.66 -12.93
N THR A 292 -4.58 3.99 -12.99
CA THR A 292 -4.68 2.54 -12.82
C THR A 292 -3.89 1.81 -13.92
N GLU A 293 -4.03 2.23 -15.18
CA GLU A 293 -3.33 1.62 -16.31
C GLU A 293 -1.81 1.87 -16.24
N VAL A 294 -1.38 3.09 -15.90
CA VAL A 294 0.04 3.40 -15.67
C VAL A 294 0.64 2.47 -14.63
N ARG A 295 -0.04 2.25 -13.50
CA ARG A 295 0.42 1.32 -12.46
C ARG A 295 0.48 -0.13 -12.98
N ALA A 296 -0.49 -0.55 -13.79
CA ALA A 296 -0.49 -1.87 -14.39
C ALA A 296 0.66 -2.09 -15.38
N ILE A 297 1.02 -1.07 -16.17
CA ILE A 297 2.20 -1.08 -17.05
C ILE A 297 3.48 -1.17 -16.21
N VAL A 298 3.66 -0.30 -15.21
CA VAL A 298 4.84 -0.29 -14.34
C VAL A 298 5.02 -1.64 -13.64
N ALA A 299 3.95 -2.25 -13.14
CA ALA A 299 3.99 -3.56 -12.47
C ALA A 299 4.47 -4.71 -13.38
N ARG A 300 4.44 -4.53 -14.71
CA ARG A 300 4.89 -5.51 -15.72
C ARG A 300 6.18 -5.09 -16.43
N SER A 301 6.72 -3.91 -16.11
CA SER A 301 7.84 -3.31 -16.80
C SER A 301 9.16 -3.88 -16.26
N GLU A 302 9.63 -4.95 -16.88
CA GLU A 302 10.92 -5.56 -16.58
C GLU A 302 11.70 -5.83 -17.88
N PRO A 303 13.02 -5.54 -17.92
CA PRO A 303 13.83 -4.95 -16.85
C PRO A 303 13.50 -3.47 -16.60
N VAL A 304 13.83 -2.97 -15.40
CA VAL A 304 13.74 -1.53 -15.09
C VAL A 304 14.94 -0.82 -15.70
N GLU A 305 14.69 0.02 -16.72
CA GLU A 305 15.76 0.69 -17.48
C GLU A 305 15.73 2.22 -17.33
N HIS A 306 14.61 2.78 -16.88
CA HIS A 306 14.41 4.22 -16.75
C HIS A 306 13.72 4.58 -15.44
N VAL A 307 14.16 5.69 -14.84
CA VAL A 307 13.45 6.34 -13.73
C VAL A 307 12.63 7.49 -14.31
N VAL A 308 11.30 7.38 -14.21
CA VAL A 308 10.37 8.35 -14.82
C VAL A 308 9.47 8.95 -13.75
N LEU A 309 9.34 10.29 -13.74
CA LEU A 309 8.28 10.98 -13.02
C LEU A 309 7.05 11.09 -13.94
N ALA A 310 6.01 10.32 -13.66
CA ALA A 310 4.71 10.49 -14.29
C ALA A 310 3.81 11.36 -13.38
N ALA A 311 3.38 12.51 -13.90
CA ALA A 311 2.45 13.40 -13.21
C ALA A 311 1.29 13.74 -14.15
N ASP A 312 0.07 13.57 -13.67
CA ASP A 312 -1.15 14.01 -14.35
C ASP A 312 -1.83 15.09 -13.53
N LEU A 313 -2.33 16.13 -14.19
CA LEU A 313 -2.87 17.33 -13.58
C LEU A 313 -4.27 17.63 -14.13
N LEU A 314 -5.27 17.49 -13.26
CA LEU A 314 -6.62 17.98 -13.50
C LEU A 314 -6.99 18.88 -12.33
N LEU A 315 -6.96 20.19 -12.56
CA LEU A 315 -7.24 21.21 -11.54
C LEU A 315 -8.40 22.07 -12.03
N ASP A 316 -9.37 22.28 -11.13
CA ASP A 316 -10.32 23.37 -11.32
C ASP A 316 -9.59 24.69 -11.07
N LEU A 317 -9.75 25.65 -11.98
CA LEU A 317 -9.12 26.97 -11.88
C LEU A 317 -9.98 27.94 -11.07
N HIS A 318 -11.22 27.58 -10.76
CA HIS A 318 -12.06 28.32 -9.83
C HIS A 318 -11.76 27.86 -8.40
N GLY A 319 -11.02 28.70 -7.68
CA GLY A 319 -10.81 28.64 -6.23
C GLY A 319 -11.10 29.99 -5.62
#